data_AF-A0A6G0U0P8-F1
#
_entry.id   AF-A0A6G0U0P8-F1
#
_cell.length_a   1.000
_cell.length_b   1.000
_cell.length_c   1.000
_cell.angle_alpha   90.00
_cell.angle_beta   90.00
_cell.angle_gamma   90.00
#
_symmetry.space_group_name_H-M   'P 1'
#
loop_
_entity.id
_entity.type
_entity.pdbx_description
1 polymer ?
#
loop_
_entity_poly.entity_id
_entity_poly.type
_entity_poly.pdbx_seq_one_letter_code
_entity_poly.pdbx_strand_id
1 'polypeptide(L)'
;MINIFDIIIVKIIFLLISTFITMEVLKNNQPFDLLPDEMLIHTLILVDAKTLLDCRLVCKRWQELIDAFVFQEKVALENKFVNNGQGYSSFSQIGSNDIRKIELPWYVFYVISKYDPFNRNLIKNHCGQDHWLHWESINAAGVMAPFLSDLDLDYDFSQVSRIPQSEQLLLSDPDFDGQSSFFNVDFRHLRSIYQEIIFKDYGLNVTLMKTLQPKIVFSSWSKTRYQYILYRLQATLYSETNSSKVVTADSLNEESPTEWKRASDSIETMGHETSLRLNHSVIEVLEQPALYNFQVTCSVVKILLPIKYKNAYLL
;
A
#
# COMPACT_ATOMS: atom_id res chain seq x y z
N MET A 1 -4.75 -12.72 -25.31
CA MET A 1 -4.49 -12.27 -26.69
C MET A 1 -3.19 -11.48 -26.62
N ILE A 2 -2.07 -12.10 -26.98
CA ILE A 2 -0.73 -11.49 -26.86
C ILE A 2 -0.69 -10.30 -27.84
N ASN A 3 -0.39 -9.11 -27.34
CA ASN A 3 -0.39 -7.90 -28.14
C ASN A 3 0.80 -7.97 -29.10
N ILE A 4 0.56 -7.74 -30.40
CA ILE A 4 1.59 -7.77 -31.45
C ILE A 4 2.72 -6.78 -31.13
N PHE A 5 2.43 -5.71 -30.38
CA PHE A 5 3.42 -4.75 -29.89
C PHE A 5 4.42 -5.35 -28.88
N ASP A 6 4.01 -6.27 -28.02
CA ASP A 6 4.90 -6.90 -27.02
C ASP A 6 5.88 -7.85 -27.72
N ILE A 7 5.41 -8.55 -28.77
CA ILE A 7 6.26 -9.35 -29.65
C ILE A 7 7.25 -8.47 -30.42
N ILE A 8 6.86 -7.26 -30.81
CA ILE A 8 7.74 -6.31 -31.49
C ILE A 8 8.83 -5.78 -30.55
N ILE A 9 8.53 -5.49 -29.28
CA ILE A 9 9.55 -5.08 -28.30
C ILE A 9 10.54 -6.20 -28.04
N VAL A 10 10.07 -7.43 -27.84
CA VAL A 10 10.94 -8.61 -27.74
C VAL A 10 11.74 -8.80 -29.03
N LYS A 11 11.16 -8.53 -30.21
CA LYS A 11 11.88 -8.54 -31.50
C LYS A 11 12.87 -7.39 -31.68
N ILE A 12 12.66 -6.24 -31.05
CA ILE A 12 13.61 -5.12 -31.06
C ILE A 12 14.77 -5.41 -30.11
N ILE A 13 14.50 -5.98 -28.94
CA ILE A 13 15.53 -6.55 -28.05
C ILE A 13 16.30 -7.66 -28.80
N PHE A 14 15.59 -8.52 -29.54
CA PHE A 14 16.17 -9.55 -30.43
C PHE A 14 17.06 -8.94 -31.53
N LEU A 15 16.66 -7.82 -32.15
CA LEU A 15 17.45 -7.12 -33.16
C LEU A 15 18.69 -6.45 -32.56
N LEU A 16 18.56 -5.82 -31.40
CA LEU A 16 19.67 -5.17 -30.69
C LEU A 16 20.70 -6.20 -30.20
N ILE A 17 20.24 -7.36 -29.74
CA ILE A 17 21.10 -8.48 -29.34
C ILE A 17 21.69 -9.17 -30.58
N SER A 18 20.93 -9.32 -31.68
CA SER A 18 21.47 -9.90 -32.91
C SER A 18 22.55 -9.02 -33.54
N THR A 19 22.44 -7.69 -33.46
CA THR A 19 23.52 -6.78 -33.88
C THR A 19 24.79 -6.92 -33.03
N PHE A 20 24.69 -7.41 -31.79
CA PHE A 20 25.84 -7.69 -30.94
C PHE A 20 26.46 -9.08 -31.20
N ILE A 21 25.73 -10.00 -31.83
CA ILE A 21 26.11 -11.42 -31.99
C ILE A 21 26.58 -11.77 -33.42
N THR A 22 26.50 -10.87 -34.40
CA THR A 22 26.98 -11.17 -35.76
C THR A 22 28.48 -10.94 -35.96
N MET A 23 29.27 -12.00 -35.78
CA MET A 23 29.90 -12.69 -36.91
C MET A 23 30.09 -14.19 -36.60
N GLU A 24 29.60 -15.03 -37.52
CA GLU A 24 29.89 -16.47 -37.74
C GLU A 24 29.12 -17.63 -37.06
N VAL A 25 28.24 -17.45 -36.06
CA VAL A 25 27.71 -18.64 -35.32
C VAL A 25 26.33 -19.17 -35.77
N LEU A 26 25.59 -18.51 -36.67
CA LEU A 26 24.19 -18.90 -36.95
C LEU A 26 24.01 -19.88 -38.11
N LYS A 27 24.49 -21.11 -37.94
CA LYS A 27 23.96 -22.29 -38.65
C LYS A 27 23.65 -23.40 -37.65
N ASN A 28 22.34 -23.63 -37.46
CA ASN A 28 21.70 -24.83 -36.88
C ASN A 28 21.28 -24.85 -35.40
N ASN A 29 21.48 -23.81 -34.58
CA ASN A 29 20.94 -23.73 -33.22
C ASN A 29 20.08 -22.47 -33.03
N GLN A 30 19.02 -22.54 -32.21
CA GLN A 30 18.28 -21.32 -31.83
C GLN A 30 19.25 -20.39 -31.07
N PRO A 31 19.49 -19.14 -31.53
CA PRO A 31 20.56 -18.27 -31.03
C PRO A 31 20.58 -18.06 -29.51
N PHE A 32 19.41 -18.14 -28.87
CA PHE A 32 19.24 -17.88 -27.43
C PHE A 32 19.66 -19.04 -26.54
N ASP A 33 19.64 -20.28 -27.06
CA ASP A 33 20.09 -21.44 -26.29
C ASP A 33 21.60 -21.39 -26.02
N LEU A 34 22.34 -20.62 -26.84
CA LEU A 34 23.79 -20.46 -26.75
C LEU A 34 24.22 -19.24 -25.90
N LEU A 35 23.29 -18.34 -25.57
CA LEU A 35 23.62 -17.21 -24.69
C LEU A 35 23.95 -17.72 -23.28
N PRO A 36 24.95 -17.18 -22.59
CA PRO A 36 25.15 -17.41 -21.15
C PRO A 36 23.93 -16.94 -20.33
N ASP A 37 23.68 -17.58 -19.20
CA ASP A 37 22.56 -17.23 -18.30
C ASP A 37 22.64 -15.77 -17.84
N GLU A 38 23.84 -15.27 -17.56
CA GLU A 38 24.07 -13.89 -17.11
C GLU A 38 23.61 -12.87 -18.16
N MET A 39 23.91 -13.11 -19.44
CA MET A 39 23.49 -12.23 -20.53
C MET A 39 21.99 -12.24 -20.71
N LEU A 40 21.37 -13.40 -20.55
CA LEU A 40 19.92 -13.54 -20.62
C LEU A 40 19.23 -12.83 -19.44
N ILE A 41 19.75 -12.98 -18.21
CA ILE A 41 19.27 -12.27 -17.03
C ILE A 41 19.37 -10.75 -17.24
N HIS A 42 20.55 -10.24 -17.63
CA HIS A 42 20.76 -8.80 -17.88
C HIS A 42 19.81 -8.23 -18.93
N THR A 43 19.50 -9.01 -19.95
CA THR A 43 18.50 -8.65 -20.96
C THR A 43 17.10 -8.60 -20.37
N LEU A 44 16.69 -9.66 -19.68
CA LEU A 44 15.32 -9.81 -19.17
C LEU A 44 14.99 -8.80 -18.06
N ILE A 45 15.98 -8.35 -17.28
CA ILE A 45 15.81 -7.29 -16.27
C ILE A 45 15.23 -6.00 -16.86
N LEU A 46 15.58 -5.68 -18.11
CA LEU A 46 15.17 -4.45 -18.79
C LEU A 46 13.73 -4.50 -19.31
N VAL A 47 13.13 -5.69 -19.39
CA VAL A 47 11.73 -5.88 -19.80
C VAL A 47 10.81 -5.37 -18.69
N ASP A 48 9.60 -4.89 -19.00
CA ASP A 48 8.64 -4.48 -17.98
C ASP A 48 8.06 -5.71 -17.23
N ALA A 49 7.70 -5.53 -15.96
CA ALA A 49 7.29 -6.63 -15.08
C ALA A 49 6.11 -7.46 -15.61
N LYS A 50 5.21 -6.87 -16.40
CA LYS A 50 4.06 -7.57 -16.98
C LYS A 50 4.51 -8.46 -18.12
N THR A 51 5.30 -7.94 -19.06
CA THR A 51 5.85 -8.72 -20.18
C THR A 51 6.79 -9.83 -19.68
N LEU A 52 7.52 -9.61 -18.58
CA LEU A 52 8.31 -10.65 -17.93
C LEU A 52 7.49 -11.87 -17.51
N LEU A 53 6.22 -11.70 -17.10
CA LEU A 53 5.36 -12.85 -16.81
C LEU A 53 5.12 -13.71 -18.04
N ASP A 54 4.93 -13.08 -19.20
CA ASP A 54 4.74 -13.78 -20.47
C ASP A 54 6.04 -14.45 -20.94
N CYS A 55 7.20 -13.82 -20.68
CA CYS A 55 8.52 -14.39 -20.94
C CYS A 55 8.74 -15.74 -20.22
N ARG A 56 8.07 -15.98 -19.08
CA ARG A 56 8.12 -17.27 -18.37
C ARG A 56 7.50 -18.41 -19.17
N LEU A 57 6.63 -18.11 -20.14
CA LEU A 57 5.96 -19.10 -20.98
C LEU A 57 6.77 -19.45 -22.24
N VAL A 58 7.88 -18.75 -22.52
CA VAL A 58 8.70 -18.95 -23.71
C VAL A 58 9.39 -20.31 -23.69
N CYS A 59 10.13 -20.61 -22.62
CA CYS A 59 10.75 -21.91 -22.40
C CYS A 59 11.09 -22.12 -20.92
N LYS A 60 11.36 -23.38 -20.55
CA LYS A 60 11.70 -23.77 -19.18
C LYS A 60 12.90 -23.01 -18.61
N ARG A 61 13.95 -22.82 -19.41
CA ARG A 61 15.16 -22.08 -19.00
C ARG A 61 14.84 -20.63 -18.63
N TRP A 62 14.02 -19.95 -19.43
CA TRP A 62 13.60 -18.57 -19.13
C TRP A 62 12.77 -18.51 -17.87
N GLN A 63 11.83 -19.44 -17.69
CA GLN A 63 11.04 -19.53 -16.47
C GLN A 63 11.93 -19.68 -15.23
N GLU A 64 12.88 -20.62 -15.25
CA GLU A 64 13.78 -20.89 -14.13
C GLU A 64 14.64 -19.67 -13.79
N LEU A 65 15.22 -18.99 -14.79
CA LEU A 65 16.01 -17.79 -14.56
C LEU A 65 15.17 -16.62 -14.05
N ILE A 66 13.95 -16.44 -14.60
CA ILE A 66 13.04 -15.37 -14.19
C ILE A 66 12.60 -15.56 -12.73
N ASP A 67 12.21 -16.79 -12.39
CA ASP A 67 11.72 -17.14 -11.06
C ASP A 67 12.87 -17.15 -10.03
N ALA A 68 14.09 -17.49 -10.42
CA ALA A 68 15.22 -17.52 -9.48
C ALA A 68 15.90 -16.16 -9.28
N PHE A 69 16.03 -15.33 -10.32
CA PHE A 69 16.92 -14.17 -10.31
C PHE A 69 16.29 -12.88 -10.84
N VAL A 70 15.63 -12.94 -12.00
CA VAL A 70 15.34 -11.72 -12.78
C VAL A 70 14.44 -10.74 -12.03
N PHE A 71 13.36 -11.20 -11.39
CA PHE A 71 12.47 -10.29 -10.65
C PHE A 71 13.17 -9.63 -9.46
N GLN A 72 13.98 -10.38 -8.71
CA GLN A 72 14.72 -9.85 -7.56
C GLN A 72 15.77 -8.82 -8.00
N GLU A 73 16.53 -9.12 -9.05
CA GLU A 73 17.53 -8.21 -9.59
C GLU A 73 16.90 -6.96 -10.20
N LYS A 74 15.78 -7.12 -10.91
CA LYS A 74 15.03 -6.00 -11.48
C LYS A 74 14.63 -5.00 -10.40
N VAL A 75 13.96 -5.47 -9.34
CA VAL A 75 13.53 -4.55 -8.29
C VAL A 75 14.70 -3.95 -7.53
N ALA A 76 15.80 -4.70 -7.32
CA ALA A 76 17.00 -4.18 -6.67
C ALA A 76 17.68 -3.05 -7.47
N LEU A 77 17.64 -3.13 -8.81
CA LEU A 77 18.18 -2.10 -9.70
C LEU A 77 17.27 -0.88 -9.77
N GLU A 78 15.97 -1.10 -9.96
CA GLU A 78 14.97 -0.05 -10.10
C GLU A 78 14.73 0.71 -8.79
N ASN A 79 14.95 0.08 -7.64
CA ASN A 79 14.77 0.69 -6.32
C ASN A 79 15.58 1.99 -6.11
N LYS A 80 16.59 2.28 -6.95
CA LYS A 80 17.32 3.55 -6.85
C LYS A 80 16.62 4.73 -7.53
N PHE A 81 15.65 4.47 -8.39
CA PHE A 81 15.13 5.47 -9.34
C PHE A 81 13.60 5.58 -9.34
N VAL A 82 12.87 4.56 -8.90
CA VAL A 82 11.39 4.61 -8.81
C VAL A 82 10.94 5.61 -7.73
N ASN A 83 9.65 5.99 -7.77
CA ASN A 83 9.06 6.98 -6.87
C ASN A 83 9.90 8.28 -6.80
N ASN A 84 10.22 8.87 -7.96
CA ASN A 84 11.03 10.08 -8.07
C ASN A 84 12.42 9.98 -7.41
N GLY A 85 13.06 8.81 -7.52
CA GLY A 85 14.37 8.54 -6.93
C GLY A 85 14.35 8.10 -5.47
N GLN A 86 13.17 7.93 -4.85
CA GLN A 86 13.04 7.46 -3.47
C GLN A 86 13.06 5.93 -3.34
N GLY A 87 12.86 5.21 -4.43
CA GLY A 87 12.78 3.75 -4.42
C GLY A 87 11.41 3.22 -4.05
N TYR A 88 11.28 1.89 -4.09
CA TYR A 88 10.04 1.22 -3.73
C TYR A 88 9.78 1.41 -2.24
N SER A 89 8.58 1.88 -1.91
CA SER A 89 8.13 2.04 -0.52
C SER A 89 8.23 0.72 0.23
N SER A 90 7.96 -0.39 -0.47
CA SER A 90 8.05 -1.76 0.05
C SER A 90 9.44 -2.08 0.61
N PHE A 91 10.50 -1.44 0.11
CA PHE A 91 11.88 -1.60 0.59
C PHE A 91 12.39 -0.42 1.41
N SER A 92 11.52 0.52 1.84
CA SER A 92 11.91 1.70 2.62
C SER A 92 12.69 1.39 3.91
N GLN A 93 12.52 0.18 4.46
CA GLN A 93 13.20 -0.29 5.67
C GLN A 93 14.45 -1.14 5.38
N ILE A 94 14.85 -1.26 4.12
CA ILE A 94 15.91 -2.17 3.67
C ILE A 94 16.97 -1.38 2.89
N GLY A 95 18.25 -1.63 3.19
CA GLY A 95 19.35 -1.10 2.40
C GLY A 95 19.28 -1.61 0.95
N SER A 96 19.57 -0.75 -0.03
CA SER A 96 19.50 -1.13 -1.45
C SER A 96 20.36 -2.35 -1.82
N ASN A 97 21.46 -2.59 -1.09
CA ASN A 97 22.33 -3.74 -1.29
C ASN A 97 21.78 -5.05 -0.70
N ASP A 98 20.83 -4.96 0.23
CA ASP A 98 20.30 -6.12 0.95
C ASP A 98 19.08 -6.73 0.27
N ILE A 99 18.47 -6.03 -0.71
CA ILE A 99 17.33 -6.55 -1.49
C ILE A 99 17.64 -7.92 -2.13
N ARG A 100 18.88 -8.12 -2.61
CA ARG A 100 19.36 -9.38 -3.20
C ARG A 100 19.46 -10.55 -2.20
N LYS A 101 19.57 -10.22 -0.93
CA LYS A 101 19.70 -11.18 0.18
C LYS A 101 18.34 -11.57 0.75
N ILE A 102 17.27 -10.88 0.36
CA ILE A 102 15.92 -11.20 0.83
C ILE A 102 15.49 -12.57 0.28
N GLU A 103 14.94 -13.39 1.16
CA GLU A 103 14.33 -14.67 0.84
C GLU A 103 12.81 -14.49 0.71
N LEU A 104 12.36 -14.24 -0.52
CA LEU A 104 10.95 -14.15 -0.88
C LEU A 104 10.72 -14.85 -2.21
N PRO A 105 9.52 -15.43 -2.42
CA PRO A 105 9.15 -15.97 -3.73
C PRO A 105 9.14 -14.89 -4.81
N TRP A 106 9.48 -15.27 -6.05
CA TRP A 106 9.58 -14.35 -7.19
C TRP A 106 8.33 -13.49 -7.42
N TYR A 107 7.15 -14.05 -7.16
CA TYR A 107 5.88 -13.35 -7.37
C TYR A 107 5.68 -12.18 -6.39
N VAL A 108 6.36 -12.19 -5.25
CA VAL A 108 6.37 -11.05 -4.31
C VAL A 108 7.15 -9.88 -4.92
N PHE A 109 8.31 -10.15 -5.53
CA PHE A 109 9.08 -9.12 -6.24
C PHE A 109 8.30 -8.59 -7.46
N TYR A 110 7.59 -9.44 -8.20
CA TYR A 110 6.65 -8.98 -9.23
C TYR A 110 5.59 -8.03 -8.66
N VAL A 111 4.94 -8.39 -7.56
CA VAL A 111 3.92 -7.54 -6.91
C VAL A 111 4.52 -6.21 -6.45
N ILE A 112 5.71 -6.20 -5.86
CA ILE A 112 6.40 -4.96 -5.48
C ILE A 112 6.69 -4.10 -6.70
N SER A 113 7.25 -4.69 -7.77
CA SER A 113 7.59 -3.94 -9.00
C SER A 113 6.37 -3.28 -9.66
N LYS A 114 5.19 -3.88 -9.52
CA LYS A 114 3.98 -3.45 -10.21
C LYS A 114 3.06 -2.58 -9.36
N TYR A 115 2.95 -2.88 -8.06
CA TYR A 115 1.97 -2.28 -7.17
C TYR A 115 2.61 -1.53 -5.98
N ASP A 116 3.86 -1.84 -5.64
CA ASP A 116 4.58 -1.32 -4.47
C ASP A 116 3.72 -1.25 -3.19
N PRO A 117 3.10 -2.36 -2.73
CA PRO A 117 1.99 -2.27 -1.79
C PRO A 117 2.41 -2.20 -0.31
N PHE A 118 3.68 -2.49 0.01
CA PHE A 118 4.12 -2.61 1.39
C PHE A 118 4.72 -1.31 1.93
N ASN A 119 4.68 -1.14 3.26
CA ASN A 119 5.33 -0.07 4.01
C ASN A 119 4.94 1.38 3.61
N ARG A 120 3.96 1.55 2.73
CA ARG A 120 3.32 2.83 2.38
C ARG A 120 1.96 2.95 3.03
N ASN A 121 1.48 4.19 3.15
CA ASN A 121 0.09 4.43 3.52
C ASN A 121 -0.83 4.02 2.35
N LEU A 122 -1.82 3.18 2.64
CA LEU A 122 -2.86 2.76 1.71
C LEU A 122 -4.12 3.63 1.81
N ILE A 123 -4.25 4.45 2.85
CA ILE A 123 -5.33 5.42 2.97
C ILE A 123 -5.09 6.57 1.99
N LYS A 124 -6.07 6.77 1.11
CA LYS A 124 -6.11 7.90 0.16
C LYS A 124 -6.66 9.13 0.86
N ASN A 125 -6.10 10.29 0.51
CA ASN A 125 -6.54 11.58 1.05
C ASN A 125 -6.61 11.57 2.59
N HIS A 126 -5.54 11.10 3.23
CA HIS A 126 -5.47 10.85 4.67
C HIS A 126 -5.48 12.12 5.54
N CYS A 127 -5.25 13.29 4.95
CA CYS A 127 -5.24 14.59 5.62
C CYS A 127 -6.34 15.55 5.10
N GLY A 128 -7.10 15.18 4.06
CA GLY A 128 -8.20 16.00 3.53
C GLY A 128 -7.80 17.01 2.46
N GLN A 129 -6.59 16.95 1.91
CA GLN A 129 -6.17 17.84 0.82
C GLN A 129 -7.10 17.79 -0.41
N ASP A 130 -7.78 16.66 -0.62
CA ASP A 130 -8.78 16.46 -1.68
C ASP A 130 -10.21 16.49 -1.12
N HIS A 131 -10.46 17.33 -0.11
CA HIS A 131 -11.71 17.39 0.64
C HIS A 131 -12.09 16.00 1.19
N TRP A 132 -13.32 15.53 0.96
CA TRP A 132 -13.79 14.21 1.40
C TRP A 132 -13.68 13.12 0.32
N LEU A 133 -12.98 13.38 -0.79
CA LEU A 133 -12.79 12.38 -1.83
C LEU A 133 -12.14 11.11 -1.25
N HIS A 134 -12.64 9.95 -1.65
CA HIS A 134 -12.26 8.60 -1.19
C HIS A 134 -12.79 8.17 0.20
N TRP A 135 -13.50 9.03 0.91
CA TRP A 135 -14.11 8.69 2.17
C TRP A 135 -15.60 8.37 2.00
N GLU A 136 -16.10 7.48 2.84
CA GLU A 136 -17.51 7.14 2.97
C GLU A 136 -17.97 7.36 4.41
N SER A 137 -19.28 7.47 4.60
CA SER A 137 -19.88 7.69 5.91
C SER A 137 -21.01 6.72 6.19
N ILE A 138 -21.25 6.49 7.48
CA ILE A 138 -22.45 5.83 7.99
C ILE A 138 -23.20 6.88 8.79
N ASN A 139 -24.42 7.21 8.38
CA ASN A 139 -25.24 8.17 9.12
C ASN A 139 -25.86 7.53 10.39
N ALA A 140 -26.53 8.35 11.20
CA ALA A 140 -27.21 7.89 12.41
C ALA A 140 -28.27 6.78 12.16
N ALA A 141 -28.88 6.74 10.98
CA ALA A 141 -29.83 5.69 10.57
C ALA A 141 -29.15 4.39 10.09
N GLY A 142 -27.81 4.34 10.07
CA GLY A 142 -27.05 3.18 9.60
C GLY A 142 -26.94 3.07 8.09
N VAL A 143 -27.32 4.11 7.34
CA VAL A 143 -27.21 4.14 5.88
C VAL A 143 -25.78 4.54 5.49
N MET A 144 -25.17 3.72 4.64
CA MET A 144 -23.86 3.98 4.03
C MET A 144 -24.03 4.90 2.83
N ALA A 145 -23.22 5.95 2.75
CA ALA A 145 -23.18 6.83 1.59
C ALA A 145 -21.77 7.42 1.37
N PRO A 146 -21.34 7.57 0.10
CA PRO A 146 -20.18 8.39 -0.20
C PRO A 146 -20.42 9.85 0.22
N PHE A 147 -19.35 10.55 0.59
CA PHE A 147 -19.40 12.01 0.74
C PHE A 147 -19.51 12.65 -0.66
N LEU A 148 -20.72 12.69 -1.22
CA LEU A 148 -20.99 13.45 -2.43
C LEU A 148 -21.10 14.93 -2.06
N SER A 149 -20.42 15.78 -2.82
CA SER A 149 -20.40 17.24 -2.66
C SER A 149 -21.78 17.91 -2.68
N ASP A 150 -22.81 17.21 -3.15
CA ASP A 150 -24.09 17.83 -3.53
C ASP A 150 -25.34 17.05 -3.08
N LEU A 151 -25.23 16.13 -2.12
CA LEU A 151 -26.43 15.51 -1.52
C LEU A 151 -26.98 16.44 -0.43
N ASP A 152 -27.82 17.40 -0.84
CA ASP A 152 -29.03 17.95 -0.20
C ASP A 152 -29.15 17.90 1.35
N LEU A 153 -28.03 18.05 2.05
CA LEU A 153 -27.98 18.27 3.48
C LEU A 153 -27.61 19.74 3.65
N ASP A 154 -28.55 20.49 4.24
CA ASP A 154 -28.45 21.92 4.60
C ASP A 154 -27.37 22.20 5.68
N TYR A 155 -26.35 21.34 5.75
CA TYR A 155 -25.33 21.25 6.78
C TYR A 155 -23.95 21.21 6.12
N ASP A 156 -23.14 22.23 6.43
CA ASP A 156 -21.76 22.34 5.99
C ASP A 156 -20.87 21.32 6.72
N PHE A 157 -20.90 20.06 6.25
CA PHE A 157 -19.95 19.01 6.66
C PHE A 157 -18.54 19.22 6.07
N SER A 158 -18.29 20.33 5.36
CA SER A 158 -17.24 20.42 4.33
C SER A 158 -15.91 21.03 4.79
N GLN A 159 -15.74 21.31 6.08
CA GLN A 159 -14.56 22.06 6.50
C GLN A 159 -13.34 21.17 6.71
N VAL A 160 -12.60 20.94 5.63
CA VAL A 160 -11.16 20.67 5.75
C VAL A 160 -10.48 21.96 6.14
N SER A 161 -9.69 21.91 7.21
CA SER A 161 -8.95 23.05 7.74
C SER A 161 -7.46 22.75 7.76
N ARG A 162 -6.63 23.79 7.89
CA ARG A 162 -5.18 23.63 8.00
C ARG A 162 -4.74 23.60 9.45
N ILE A 163 -3.80 22.71 9.74
CA ILE A 163 -3.10 22.62 11.02
C ILE A 163 -2.34 23.95 11.22
N PRO A 164 -2.55 24.65 12.35
CA PRO A 164 -1.84 25.90 12.64
C PRO A 164 -0.33 25.71 12.66
N GLN A 165 0.43 26.72 12.22
CA GLN A 165 1.90 26.69 12.25
C GLN A 165 2.48 26.50 13.66
N SER A 166 1.72 26.85 14.71
CA SER A 166 2.11 26.62 16.10
C SER A 166 2.20 25.13 16.47
N GLU A 167 1.63 24.23 15.67
CA GLU A 167 1.57 22.78 15.92
C GLU A 167 2.54 21.99 15.01
N GLN A 168 3.63 22.61 14.55
CA GLN A 168 4.62 22.00 13.64
C GLN A 168 5.21 20.67 14.09
N LEU A 169 5.30 20.40 15.41
CA LEU A 169 5.80 19.12 15.91
C LEU A 169 4.92 17.94 15.45
N LEU A 170 3.61 18.14 15.28
CA LEU A 170 2.72 17.13 14.72
C LEU A 170 3.10 16.80 13.27
N LEU A 171 3.42 17.84 12.49
CA LEU A 171 3.79 17.73 11.07
C LEU A 171 5.18 17.09 10.85
N SER A 172 5.93 16.82 11.92
CA SER A 172 7.19 16.07 11.85
C SER A 172 6.99 14.55 11.77
N ASP A 173 5.78 14.05 12.04
CA ASP A 173 5.45 12.64 11.84
C ASP A 173 5.51 12.32 10.32
N PRO A 174 6.34 11.35 9.91
CA PRO A 174 6.53 11.03 8.49
C PRO A 174 5.25 10.58 7.80
N ASP A 175 4.23 10.14 8.55
CA ASP A 175 2.95 9.72 8.00
C ASP A 175 2.13 10.88 7.41
N PHE A 176 2.47 12.15 7.71
CA PHE A 176 1.83 13.31 7.11
C PHE A 176 2.25 13.55 5.67
N ASP A 177 3.40 13.03 5.21
CA ASP A 177 3.87 13.17 3.82
C ASP A 177 3.81 14.63 3.30
N GLY A 178 4.22 15.57 4.14
CA GLY A 178 4.18 17.02 3.85
C GLY A 178 2.80 17.67 3.84
N GLN A 179 1.73 16.92 4.11
CA GLN A 179 0.38 17.43 4.26
C GLN A 179 0.18 18.13 5.61
N SER A 180 -0.71 19.11 5.64
CA SER A 180 -0.99 19.92 6.84
C SER A 180 -2.46 20.23 7.01
N SER A 181 -3.32 19.40 6.45
CA SER A 181 -4.78 19.54 6.53
C SER A 181 -5.36 18.58 7.57
N PHE A 182 -6.59 18.83 8.01
CA PHE A 182 -7.38 17.92 8.82
C PHE A 182 -8.88 18.05 8.49
N PHE A 183 -9.62 16.99 8.76
CA PHE A 183 -11.06 16.91 8.65
C PHE A 183 -11.73 17.44 9.92
N ASN A 184 -12.72 18.34 9.78
CA ASN A 184 -13.70 18.57 10.83
C ASN A 184 -14.90 17.65 10.61
N VAL A 185 -15.11 16.73 11.53
CA VAL A 185 -16.16 15.72 11.48
C VAL A 185 -17.25 16.08 12.48
N ASP A 186 -18.51 16.00 12.02
CA ASP A 186 -19.69 16.17 12.86
C ASP A 186 -20.33 14.82 13.16
N PHE A 187 -19.92 14.23 14.29
CA PHE A 187 -20.42 12.91 14.72
C PHE A 187 -21.83 12.98 15.34
N ARG A 188 -22.51 14.13 15.35
CA ARG A 188 -23.94 14.20 15.72
C ARG A 188 -24.83 13.55 14.68
N HIS A 189 -24.43 13.64 13.42
CA HIS A 189 -25.19 13.13 12.27
C HIS A 189 -24.56 11.88 11.67
N LEU A 190 -23.26 11.71 11.92
CA LEU A 190 -22.48 10.57 11.45
C LEU A 190 -22.20 9.61 12.60
N ARG A 191 -22.49 8.34 12.37
CA ARG A 191 -22.06 7.25 13.25
C ARG A 191 -20.58 6.93 13.06
N SER A 192 -20.13 6.95 11.81
CA SER A 192 -18.72 6.74 11.48
C SER A 192 -18.37 7.31 10.10
N ILE A 193 -17.07 7.54 9.90
CA ILE A 193 -16.46 7.74 8.60
C ILE A 193 -15.47 6.60 8.36
N TYR A 194 -15.31 6.17 7.11
CA TYR A 194 -14.45 5.05 6.80
C TYR A 194 -13.87 5.09 5.40
N GLN A 195 -12.82 4.28 5.21
CA GLN A 195 -12.31 3.91 3.89
C GLN A 195 -12.09 2.40 3.85
N GLU A 196 -12.47 1.78 2.74
CA GLU A 196 -12.23 0.36 2.48
C GLU A 196 -11.05 0.18 1.52
N ILE A 197 -10.12 -0.69 1.92
CA ILE A 197 -8.92 -1.05 1.19
C ILE A 197 -9.10 -2.48 0.70
N ILE A 198 -9.22 -2.64 -0.62
CA ILE A 198 -9.36 -3.97 -1.23
C ILE A 198 -7.97 -4.47 -1.63
N PHE A 199 -7.49 -5.53 -1.00
CA PHE A 199 -6.10 -5.99 -1.13
C PHE A 199 -5.73 -6.40 -2.56
N LYS A 200 -6.68 -6.97 -3.32
CA LYS A 200 -6.47 -7.36 -4.71
C LYS A 200 -6.06 -6.18 -5.61
N ASP A 201 -6.53 -4.97 -5.31
CA ASP A 201 -6.23 -3.77 -6.10
C ASP A 201 -4.76 -3.35 -5.97
N TYR A 202 -4.09 -3.87 -4.93
CA TYR A 202 -2.67 -3.70 -4.64
C TYR A 202 -1.85 -4.97 -4.94
N GLY A 203 -2.43 -5.93 -5.68
CA GLY A 203 -1.76 -7.19 -6.05
C GLY A 203 -1.66 -8.21 -4.91
N LEU A 204 -2.22 -7.90 -3.74
CA LEU A 204 -2.22 -8.76 -2.55
C LEU A 204 -3.41 -9.72 -2.61
N ASN A 205 -3.24 -10.81 -3.37
CA ASN A 205 -4.23 -11.89 -3.44
C ASN A 205 -4.08 -12.87 -2.28
N VAL A 206 -5.05 -13.78 -2.13
CA VAL A 206 -5.05 -14.76 -1.02
C VAL A 206 -3.84 -15.69 -1.05
N THR A 207 -3.28 -16.05 -2.21
CA THR A 207 -2.03 -16.82 -2.25
C THR A 207 -0.90 -16.05 -1.58
N LEU A 208 -0.72 -14.78 -1.94
CA LEU A 208 0.32 -13.93 -1.38
C LEU A 208 0.07 -13.64 0.10
N MET A 209 -1.17 -13.35 0.50
CA MET A 209 -1.55 -13.15 1.89
C MET A 209 -1.28 -14.41 2.73
N LYS A 210 -1.57 -15.62 2.22
CA LYS A 210 -1.22 -16.90 2.87
C LYS A 210 0.27 -17.11 3.02
N THR A 211 1.04 -16.76 1.98
CA THR A 211 2.49 -16.95 2.00
C THR A 211 3.18 -15.99 2.97
N LEU A 212 2.77 -14.72 2.95
CA LEU A 212 3.45 -13.68 3.71
C LEU A 212 2.91 -13.53 5.13
N GLN A 213 1.60 -13.71 5.32
CA GLN A 213 0.88 -13.39 6.56
C GLN A 213 1.35 -12.04 7.13
N PRO A 214 1.27 -10.95 6.35
CA PRO A 214 1.87 -9.69 6.74
C PRO A 214 1.16 -9.10 7.97
N LYS A 215 1.93 -8.40 8.79
CA LYS A 215 1.40 -7.55 9.84
C LYS A 215 0.83 -6.28 9.21
N ILE A 216 -0.34 -5.86 9.65
CA ILE A 216 -0.95 -4.60 9.23
C ILE A 216 -0.93 -3.65 10.42
N VAL A 217 -0.44 -2.43 10.22
CA VAL A 217 -0.44 -1.38 11.23
C VAL A 217 -1.39 -0.28 10.80
N PHE A 218 -2.08 0.32 11.75
CA PHE A 218 -2.99 1.42 11.47
C PHE A 218 -2.94 2.46 12.57
N SER A 219 -3.13 3.73 12.20
CA SER A 219 -3.19 4.82 13.15
C SER A 219 -3.98 6.00 12.62
N SER A 220 -4.35 6.92 13.51
CA SER A 220 -4.90 8.21 13.13
C SER A 220 -4.66 9.21 14.25
N TRP A 221 -4.50 10.47 13.87
CA TRP A 221 -4.47 11.58 14.80
C TRP A 221 -5.88 12.15 14.95
N SER A 222 -6.23 12.49 16.19
CA SER A 222 -7.51 13.10 16.52
C SER A 222 -7.34 14.22 17.54
N LYS A 223 -8.22 15.21 17.48
CA LYS A 223 -8.28 16.31 18.45
C LYS A 223 -9.72 16.73 18.64
N THR A 224 -10.09 17.00 19.88
CA THR A 224 -11.45 17.41 20.22
C THR A 224 -11.41 18.41 21.37
N ARG A 225 -12.42 19.28 21.39
CA ARG A 225 -12.58 20.27 22.45
C ARG A 225 -13.39 19.80 23.65
N TYR A 226 -14.01 18.63 23.55
CA TYR A 226 -14.85 18.10 24.63
C TYR A 226 -14.12 17.03 25.41
N GLN A 227 -14.35 17.05 26.72
CA GLN A 227 -13.83 16.06 27.64
C GLN A 227 -14.71 14.80 27.64
N TYR A 228 -14.13 13.69 28.06
CA TYR A 228 -14.78 12.38 28.20
C TYR A 228 -15.40 11.85 26.89
N ILE A 229 -14.86 12.29 25.76
CA ILE A 229 -15.10 11.66 24.47
C ILE A 229 -14.12 10.51 24.28
N LEU A 230 -14.66 9.33 23.98
CA LEU A 230 -13.87 8.20 23.52
C LEU A 230 -13.85 8.19 21.99
N TYR A 231 -12.70 8.52 21.43
CA TYR A 231 -12.45 8.31 20.00
C TYR A 231 -12.09 6.85 19.76
N ARG A 232 -12.75 6.21 18.80
CA ARG A 232 -12.48 4.82 18.41
C ARG A 232 -12.05 4.75 16.97
N LEU A 233 -10.82 4.28 16.77
CA LEU A 233 -10.28 3.86 15.48
C LEU A 233 -10.40 2.34 15.37
N GLN A 234 -11.13 1.85 14.39
CA GLN A 234 -11.45 0.43 14.26
C GLN A 234 -11.01 -0.10 12.89
N ALA A 235 -10.09 -1.06 12.89
CA ALA A 235 -9.75 -1.84 11.71
C ALA A 235 -10.57 -3.13 11.69
N THR A 236 -11.34 -3.34 10.62
CA THR A 236 -12.09 -4.57 10.38
C THR A 236 -11.49 -5.28 9.17
N LEU A 237 -10.91 -6.46 9.38
CA LEU A 237 -10.43 -7.33 8.31
C LEU A 237 -11.54 -8.27 7.87
N TYR A 238 -11.76 -8.38 6.56
CA TYR A 238 -12.73 -9.29 5.96
C TYR A 238 -12.02 -10.43 5.22
N SER A 239 -12.44 -11.66 5.48
CA SER A 239 -11.89 -12.86 4.84
C SER A 239 -12.81 -13.41 3.76
N GLU A 240 -12.28 -14.24 2.86
CA GLU A 240 -13.07 -14.96 1.84
C GLU A 240 -14.19 -15.82 2.44
N THR A 241 -14.03 -16.27 3.68
CA THR A 241 -15.00 -17.11 4.41
C THR A 241 -16.13 -16.30 5.06
N ASN A 242 -16.25 -15.00 4.76
CA ASN A 242 -17.13 -14.03 5.43
C ASN A 242 -16.86 -13.88 6.94
N SER A 243 -15.74 -14.38 7.46
CA SER A 243 -15.31 -14.06 8.81
C SER A 243 -14.69 -12.66 8.85
N SER A 244 -14.95 -11.94 9.94
CA SER A 244 -14.35 -10.64 10.19
C SER A 244 -13.53 -10.65 11.48
N LYS A 245 -12.33 -10.08 11.44
CA LYS A 245 -11.52 -9.80 12.63
C LYS A 245 -11.52 -8.30 12.89
N VAL A 246 -11.82 -7.91 14.11
CA VAL A 246 -11.95 -6.51 14.53
C VAL A 246 -10.87 -6.19 15.54
N VAL A 247 -10.14 -5.10 15.33
CA VAL A 247 -9.18 -4.53 16.29
C VAL A 247 -9.48 -3.04 16.43
N THR A 248 -9.45 -2.54 17.66
CA THR A 248 -9.79 -1.15 18.00
C THR A 248 -8.64 -0.49 18.75
N ALA A 249 -8.26 0.70 18.29
CA ALA A 249 -7.39 1.61 19.01
C ALA A 249 -8.25 2.78 19.53
N ASP A 250 -8.48 2.79 20.84
CA ASP A 250 -9.31 3.81 21.47
C ASP A 250 -8.42 4.92 22.07
N SER A 251 -8.86 6.17 22.00
CA SER A 251 -8.22 7.32 22.62
C SER A 251 -9.24 8.12 23.42
N LEU A 252 -9.08 8.13 24.74
CA LEU A 252 -9.96 8.86 25.65
C LEU A 252 -9.46 10.29 25.85
N ASN A 253 -10.38 11.26 25.77
CA ASN A 253 -10.07 12.64 26.06
C ASN A 253 -10.39 13.03 27.51
N GLU A 254 -9.52 12.73 28.46
CA GLU A 254 -9.76 13.01 29.89
C GLU A 254 -9.46 14.47 30.31
N GLU A 255 -8.55 15.15 29.63
CA GLU A 255 -8.05 16.47 30.03
C GLU A 255 -8.59 17.62 29.14
N SER A 256 -8.38 18.86 29.59
CA SER A 256 -8.73 20.08 28.85
C SER A 256 -8.12 20.09 27.43
N PRO A 257 -8.83 20.66 26.45
CA PRO A 257 -8.54 20.41 25.05
C PRO A 257 -7.43 21.28 24.49
N THR A 258 -6.27 20.69 24.19
CA THR A 258 -5.23 21.40 23.43
C THR A 258 -4.39 20.52 22.53
N GLU A 259 -4.29 19.23 22.78
CA GLU A 259 -3.30 18.38 22.11
C GLU A 259 -3.90 17.32 21.19
N TRP A 260 -3.18 17.04 20.11
CA TRP A 260 -3.50 15.94 19.22
C TRP A 260 -3.13 14.62 19.87
N LYS A 261 -4.05 13.65 19.79
CA LYS A 261 -3.84 12.30 20.31
C LYS A 261 -3.79 11.31 19.16
N ARG A 262 -2.78 10.44 19.19
CA ARG A 262 -2.63 9.35 18.24
C ARG A 262 -3.31 8.10 18.78
N ALA A 263 -4.27 7.57 18.03
CA ALA A 263 -4.73 6.20 18.20
C ALA A 263 -3.96 5.30 17.23
N SER A 264 -3.39 4.20 17.71
CA SER A 264 -2.64 3.27 16.86
C SER A 264 -2.68 1.86 17.42
N ASP A 265 -2.78 0.88 16.53
CA ASP A 265 -2.62 -0.54 16.87
C ASP A 265 -2.19 -1.32 15.61
N SER A 266 -2.13 -2.63 15.73
CA SER A 266 -1.70 -3.54 14.69
C SER A 266 -2.48 -4.84 14.72
N ILE A 267 -2.54 -5.50 13.57
CA ILE A 267 -3.30 -6.73 13.38
C ILE A 267 -2.46 -7.72 12.57
N GLU A 268 -2.24 -8.89 13.17
CA GLU A 268 -1.62 -10.03 12.48
C GLU A 268 -2.66 -10.68 11.56
N THR A 269 -2.27 -10.96 10.32
CA THR A 269 -3.12 -11.62 9.32
C THR A 269 -2.95 -13.13 9.37
N MET A 270 -3.99 -13.86 9.03
CA MET A 270 -3.99 -15.32 8.92
C MET A 270 -3.80 -15.79 7.47
N GLY A 271 -3.86 -14.86 6.52
CA GLY A 271 -3.63 -15.06 5.09
C GLY A 271 -4.90 -15.24 4.25
N HIS A 272 -6.08 -15.21 4.87
CA HIS A 272 -7.37 -15.38 4.19
C HIS A 272 -8.09 -14.06 3.92
N GLU A 273 -7.48 -12.95 4.34
CA GLU A 273 -8.05 -11.62 4.29
C GLU A 273 -8.00 -11.05 2.88
N THR A 274 -9.06 -10.33 2.51
CA THR A 274 -9.30 -9.79 1.17
C THR A 274 -9.48 -8.28 1.15
N SER A 275 -9.94 -7.71 2.26
CA SER A 275 -10.07 -6.27 2.43
C SER A 275 -9.92 -5.88 3.89
N LEU A 276 -9.65 -4.58 4.11
CA LEU A 276 -9.67 -3.93 5.41
C LEU A 276 -10.55 -2.69 5.32
N ARG A 277 -11.42 -2.49 6.32
CA ARG A 277 -12.12 -1.22 6.53
C ARG A 277 -11.58 -0.53 7.76
N LEU A 278 -11.06 0.68 7.59
CA LEU A 278 -10.67 1.56 8.69
C LEU A 278 -11.84 2.49 9.00
N ASN A 279 -12.39 2.40 10.21
CA ASN A 279 -13.52 3.22 10.66
C ASN A 279 -13.06 4.16 11.77
N HIS A 280 -13.58 5.38 11.72
CA HIS A 280 -13.43 6.40 12.74
C HIS A 280 -14.81 6.65 13.33
N SER A 281 -14.91 6.62 14.65
CA SER A 281 -16.17 6.85 15.36
C SER A 281 -15.90 7.48 16.71
N VAL A 282 -16.96 8.03 17.29
CA VAL A 282 -16.95 8.55 18.65
C VAL A 282 -17.96 7.78 19.47
N ILE A 283 -17.59 7.45 20.71
CA ILE A 283 -18.48 6.89 21.71
C ILE A 283 -18.63 7.93 22.80
N GLU A 284 -19.86 8.41 22.97
CA GLU A 284 -20.22 9.31 24.04
C GLU A 284 -20.24 8.52 25.36
N VAL A 285 -19.39 8.93 26.31
CA VAL A 285 -19.36 8.33 27.66
C VAL A 285 -20.37 9.02 28.58
N LEU A 286 -20.77 10.26 28.25
CA LEU A 286 -21.71 11.10 29.00
C LEU A 286 -22.62 11.82 27.98
N GLU A 287 -23.91 11.95 28.29
CA GLU A 287 -24.91 12.64 27.44
C GLU A 287 -24.55 14.12 27.22
N GLN A 288 -23.69 14.42 26.24
CA GLN A 288 -23.32 15.78 25.86
C GLN A 288 -23.73 16.08 24.41
N PRO A 289 -24.59 17.09 24.16
CA PRO A 289 -25.33 17.19 22.90
C PRO A 289 -24.58 17.89 21.75
N ALA A 290 -23.24 17.90 21.72
CA ALA A 290 -22.53 18.74 20.77
C ALA A 290 -21.22 18.16 20.22
N LEU A 291 -21.23 17.03 19.50
CA LEU A 291 -20.04 16.49 18.79
C LEU A 291 -19.67 17.24 17.49
N TYR A 292 -19.77 18.58 17.47
CA TYR A 292 -19.31 19.38 16.32
C TYR A 292 -17.82 19.73 16.46
N ASN A 293 -17.12 19.83 15.33
CA ASN A 293 -15.67 20.11 15.24
C ASN A 293 -14.77 19.02 15.86
N PHE A 294 -15.11 17.74 15.69
CA PHE A 294 -14.15 16.68 16.00
C PHE A 294 -13.10 16.62 14.89
N GLN A 295 -11.83 16.78 15.22
CA GLN A 295 -10.75 16.89 14.23
C GLN A 295 -10.09 15.53 14.03
N VAL A 296 -9.95 15.10 12.77
CA VAL A 296 -9.24 13.87 12.40
C VAL A 296 -8.25 14.18 11.29
N THR A 297 -7.05 13.62 11.37
CA THR A 297 -6.07 13.73 10.30
C THR A 297 -5.10 12.54 10.30
N CYS A 298 -4.29 12.45 9.26
CA CYS A 298 -3.20 11.51 9.10
C CYS A 298 -3.63 10.08 9.45
N SER A 299 -4.72 9.64 8.82
CA SER A 299 -5.20 8.26 8.91
C SER A 299 -4.29 7.34 8.09
N VAL A 300 -3.86 6.24 8.69
CA VAL A 300 -2.81 5.39 8.15
C VAL A 300 -3.24 3.94 8.19
N VAL A 301 -3.02 3.23 7.09
CA VAL A 301 -2.97 1.76 7.05
C VAL A 301 -1.74 1.38 6.25
N LYS A 302 -0.82 0.64 6.86
CA LYS A 302 0.36 0.09 6.17
C LYS A 302 0.39 -1.42 6.33
N ILE A 303 0.62 -2.11 5.23
CA ILE A 303 0.89 -3.55 5.23
C ILE A 303 2.41 -3.71 5.26
N LEU A 304 2.94 -4.33 6.31
CA LEU A 304 4.38 -4.45 6.50
C LEU A 304 4.91 -5.62 5.67
N LEU A 305 6.01 -5.40 4.94
CA LEU A 305 6.69 -6.48 4.22
C LEU A 305 7.39 -7.40 5.24
N PRO A 306 7.05 -8.69 5.31
CA PRO A 306 7.78 -9.63 6.17
C PRO A 306 9.14 -9.94 5.54
N ILE A 307 10.22 -9.55 6.22
CA ILE A 307 11.57 -9.72 5.70
C ILE A 307 12.25 -10.90 6.39
N LYS A 308 12.79 -11.81 5.57
CA LYS A 308 13.74 -12.84 5.97
C LYS A 308 14.94 -12.76 5.04
N TYR A 309 16.13 -12.96 5.58
CA TYR A 309 17.36 -12.96 4.81
C TYR A 309 17.82 -14.40 4.56
N LYS A 310 18.33 -14.66 3.36
CA LYS A 310 19.00 -15.92 3.01
C LYS A 310 20.12 -16.17 4.03
N ASN A 311 20.15 -17.34 4.64
CA ASN A 311 21.19 -17.69 5.61
C ASN A 311 22.58 -17.60 4.97
N ALA A 312 23.49 -16.85 5.60
CA ALA A 312 24.87 -16.66 5.13
C ALA A 312 25.79 -17.89 5.32
N TYR A 313 25.25 -19.05 5.72
CA TYR A 313 26.02 -20.24 6.16
C TYR A 313 25.94 -21.44 5.20
N LEU A 314 25.51 -21.25 3.96
CA LEU A 314 25.55 -22.29 2.93
C LEU A 314 26.15 -21.70 1.64
N LEU A 315 27.46 -21.42 1.70
CA LEU A 315 28.34 -21.35 0.53
C LEU A 315 29.54 -22.27 0.77
#